data_AF-A0A2N2HHM9-F1
#
_entry.id   AF-A0A2N2HHM9-F1
#
_cell.length_a   1.000
_cell.length_b   1.000
_cell.length_c   1.000
_cell.angle_alpha   90.00
_cell.angle_beta   90.00
_cell.angle_gamma   90.00
#
_symmetry.space_group_name_H-M   'P 1'
#
loop_
_entity.id
_entity.type
_entity.pdbx_description
1 polymer ?
#
loop_
_entity_poly.entity_id
_entity_poly.type
_entity_poly.pdbx_seq_one_letter_code
_entity_poly.pdbx_strand_id
1 'polypeptide(L)'
;MGVVLSSARFLDLFHRLRRRLVSIVLALEQHGAVHQASAMAFWLFLGLIPLAAILGWALTSFAGAEIRQSIVASVISVTPEPALGLVDEQMHRLVGSTEAVAPLSLLGFLWLASGGIHTAIVAIQTAQAGRARGWFRNRALALAFVVALLLAVTGSTTLLVLASPTWQNVI
;
A
#
# COMPACT_ATOMS: atom_id res chain seq x y z
N MET A 1 -48.90 -18.59 9.97
CA MET A 1 -49.11 -17.18 9.61
C MET A 1 -47.92 -16.27 10.00
N GLY A 2 -46.67 -16.77 9.98
CA GLY A 2 -45.47 -16.03 10.40
C GLY A 2 -44.41 -15.80 9.30
N VAL A 3 -44.53 -16.45 8.13
CA VAL A 3 -43.53 -16.41 7.05
C VAL A 3 -43.76 -15.23 6.08
N VAL A 4 -45.01 -14.80 5.88
CA VAL A 4 -45.39 -13.74 4.93
C VAL A 4 -44.97 -12.33 5.40
N LEU A 5 -44.82 -12.12 6.72
CA LEU A 5 -44.36 -10.83 7.28
C LEU A 5 -42.83 -10.64 7.15
N SER A 6 -42.08 -11.73 6.97
CA SER A 6 -40.61 -11.70 6.81
C SER A 6 -40.20 -11.26 5.40
N SER A 7 -40.87 -11.77 4.36
CA SER A 7 -40.55 -11.48 2.96
C SER A 7 -40.84 -10.03 2.56
N ALA A 8 -41.94 -9.45 3.06
CA ALA A 8 -42.29 -8.05 2.80
C ALA A 8 -41.28 -7.07 3.42
N ARG A 9 -40.83 -7.32 4.66
CA ARG A 9 -39.78 -6.52 5.31
C ARG A 9 -38.42 -6.67 4.62
N PHE A 10 -38.10 -7.87 4.13
CA PHE A 10 -36.86 -8.13 3.41
C PHE A 10 -36.82 -7.37 2.07
N LEU A 11 -37.92 -7.38 1.29
CA LEU A 11 -38.02 -6.67 0.02
C LEU A 11 -37.95 -5.15 0.19
N ASP A 12 -38.55 -4.62 1.24
CA ASP A 12 -38.48 -3.19 1.59
C ASP A 12 -37.08 -2.76 2.02
N LEU A 13 -36.39 -3.60 2.82
CA LEU A 13 -35.00 -3.36 3.19
C LEU A 13 -34.10 -3.38 1.95
N PHE A 14 -34.30 -4.35 1.06
CA PHE A 14 -33.55 -4.47 -0.19
C PHE A 14 -33.78 -3.26 -1.11
N HIS A 15 -35.01 -2.76 -1.23
CA HIS A 15 -35.30 -1.56 -2.02
C HIS A 15 -34.69 -0.29 -1.42
N ARG A 16 -34.72 -0.12 -0.10
CA ARG A 16 -34.06 1.01 0.58
C ARG A 16 -32.55 0.94 0.45
N LEU A 17 -31.97 -0.25 0.60
CA LEU A 17 -30.55 -0.49 0.44
C LEU A 17 -30.09 -0.23 -0.99
N ARG A 18 -30.83 -0.75 -1.99
CA ARG A 18 -30.58 -0.49 -3.41
C ARG A 18 -30.62 1.00 -3.73
N ARG A 19 -31.62 1.74 -3.24
CA ARG A 19 -31.68 3.21 -3.48
C ARG A 19 -30.50 3.93 -2.85
N ARG A 20 -30.10 3.55 -1.63
CA ARG A 20 -28.91 4.13 -0.99
C ARG A 20 -27.63 3.82 -1.76
N LEU A 21 -27.44 2.57 -2.17
CA LEU A 21 -26.29 2.16 -2.99
C LEU A 21 -26.25 2.93 -4.31
N VAL A 22 -27.37 3.02 -5.03
CA VAL A 22 -27.45 3.78 -6.29
C VAL A 22 -27.19 5.27 -6.06
N SER A 23 -27.71 5.86 -4.97
CA SER A 23 -27.43 7.26 -4.65
C SER A 23 -25.95 7.52 -4.32
N ILE A 24 -25.28 6.57 -3.68
CA ILE A 24 -23.84 6.64 -3.39
C ILE A 24 -23.04 6.53 -4.69
N VAL A 25 -23.39 5.59 -5.57
CA VAL A 25 -22.71 5.41 -6.87
C VAL A 25 -22.86 6.66 -7.74
N LEU A 26 -24.08 7.19 -7.86
CA LEU A 26 -24.32 8.42 -8.63
C LEU A 26 -23.61 9.64 -8.01
N ALA A 27 -23.59 9.75 -6.67
CA ALA A 27 -22.83 10.79 -6.00
C ALA A 27 -21.32 10.65 -6.23
N LEU A 28 -20.77 9.43 -6.26
CA LEU A 28 -19.36 9.16 -6.55
C LEU A 28 -18.99 9.52 -7.99
N GLU A 29 -19.86 9.21 -8.97
CA GLU A 29 -19.65 9.63 -10.36
C GLU A 29 -19.72 11.14 -10.51
N GLN A 30 -20.71 11.80 -9.91
CA GLN A 30 -20.89 13.25 -10.00
C GLN A 30 -19.70 14.04 -9.45
N HIS A 31 -18.99 13.48 -8.45
CA HIS A 31 -17.80 14.10 -7.86
C HIS A 31 -16.48 13.59 -8.48
N GLY A 32 -16.53 12.81 -9.57
CA GLY A 32 -15.34 12.28 -10.24
C GLY A 32 -14.49 11.35 -9.36
N ALA A 33 -15.06 10.80 -8.29
CA ALA A 33 -14.34 10.05 -7.26
C ALA A 33 -13.73 8.76 -7.83
N VAL A 34 -14.39 8.14 -8.80
CA VAL A 34 -13.90 6.92 -9.48
C VAL A 34 -12.61 7.21 -10.26
N HIS A 35 -12.56 8.32 -10.99
CA HIS A 35 -11.37 8.71 -11.73
C HIS A 35 -10.20 9.01 -10.78
N GLN A 36 -10.46 9.76 -9.71
CA GLN A 36 -9.43 10.05 -8.70
C GLN A 36 -8.94 8.77 -7.99
N ALA A 37 -9.84 7.84 -7.65
CA ALA A 37 -9.49 6.55 -7.05
C ALA A 37 -8.62 5.69 -7.98
N SER A 38 -8.93 5.67 -9.29
CA SER A 38 -8.12 4.96 -10.28
C SER A 38 -6.71 5.54 -10.39
N ALA A 39 -6.58 6.88 -10.38
CA ALA A 39 -5.29 7.55 -10.38
C ALA A 39 -4.50 7.26 -9.10
N MET A 40 -5.16 7.25 -7.93
CA MET A 40 -4.52 6.86 -6.66
C MET A 40 -3.99 5.42 -6.72
N ALA A 41 -4.81 4.47 -7.17
CA ALA A 41 -4.43 3.07 -7.28
C ALA A 41 -3.24 2.89 -8.24
N PHE A 42 -3.24 3.61 -9.37
CA PHE A 42 -2.14 3.61 -10.32
C PHE A 42 -0.82 4.11 -9.70
N TRP A 43 -0.85 5.24 -8.99
CA TRP A 43 0.35 5.77 -8.31
C TRP A 43 0.91 4.81 -7.26
N LEU A 44 0.02 4.18 -6.48
CA LEU A 44 0.42 3.18 -5.49
C LEU A 44 0.97 1.93 -6.14
N PHE A 45 0.33 1.43 -7.20
CA PHE A 45 0.80 0.30 -7.99
C PHE A 45 2.20 0.57 -8.56
N LEU A 46 2.43 1.75 -9.14
CA LEU A 46 3.75 2.12 -9.64
C LEU A 46 4.78 2.18 -8.50
N GLY A 47 4.35 2.59 -7.30
CA GLY A 47 5.16 2.58 -6.08
C GLY A 47 5.56 1.18 -5.59
N LEU A 48 4.84 0.11 -5.94
CA LEU A 48 5.22 -1.26 -5.55
C LEU A 48 6.56 -1.67 -6.17
N ILE A 49 6.90 -1.16 -7.36
CA ILE A 49 8.16 -1.50 -8.06
C ILE A 49 9.39 -1.08 -7.24
N PRO A 50 9.58 0.21 -6.89
CA PRO A 50 10.69 0.61 -6.05
C PRO A 50 10.60 0.04 -4.63
N LEU A 51 9.40 -0.18 -4.10
CA LEU A 51 9.24 -0.83 -2.79
C LEU A 51 9.81 -2.26 -2.80
N ALA A 52 9.51 -3.04 -3.85
CA ALA A 52 10.05 -4.38 -4.03
C ALA A 52 11.58 -4.38 -4.14
N ALA A 53 12.16 -3.38 -4.83
CA ALA A 53 13.60 -3.22 -4.92
C ALA A 53 14.24 -2.94 -3.54
N ILE A 54 13.64 -2.06 -2.73
CA ILE A 54 14.11 -1.79 -1.35
C ILE A 54 13.98 -3.04 -0.47
N LEU A 55 12.87 -3.78 -0.58
CA LEU A 55 12.65 -5.04 0.14
C LEU A 55 13.72 -6.08 -0.23
N GLY A 56 14.00 -6.25 -1.52
CA GLY A 56 15.04 -7.14 -2.00
C GLY A 56 16.41 -6.74 -1.48
N TRP A 57 16.76 -5.45 -1.57
CA TRP A 57 18.02 -4.92 -1.03
C TRP A 57 18.13 -5.07 0.49
N ALA A 58 17.06 -4.84 1.24
CA ALA A 58 17.05 -4.99 2.69
C ALA A 58 17.19 -6.47 3.08
N LEU A 59 16.54 -7.37 2.34
CA LEU A 59 16.67 -8.81 2.52
C LEU A 59 18.09 -9.30 2.21
N THR A 60 18.78 -8.75 1.22
CA THR A 60 20.18 -9.12 0.92
C THR A 60 21.17 -8.49 1.90
N SER A 61 20.93 -7.25 2.33
CA SER A 61 21.89 -6.49 3.15
C SER A 61 21.80 -6.78 4.64
N PHE A 62 20.59 -7.01 5.19
CA PHE A 62 20.38 -7.11 6.64
C PHE A 62 19.93 -8.48 7.13
N ALA A 63 19.39 -9.35 6.27
CA ALA A 63 19.00 -10.68 6.73
C ALA A 63 20.24 -11.57 6.90
N GLY A 64 20.32 -12.29 8.03
CA GLY A 64 21.26 -13.38 8.21
C GLY A 64 21.04 -14.47 7.16
N ALA A 65 22.07 -15.28 6.87
CA ALA A 65 22.00 -16.33 5.85
C ALA A 65 20.81 -17.28 6.06
N GLU A 66 20.50 -17.64 7.31
CA GLU A 66 19.37 -18.51 7.67
C GLU A 66 18.00 -17.87 7.38
N ILE A 67 17.80 -16.60 7.75
CA ILE A 67 16.54 -15.87 7.51
C ILE A 67 16.31 -15.72 6.01
N ARG A 68 17.38 -15.41 5.26
CA ARG A 68 17.34 -15.28 3.80
C ARG A 68 16.92 -16.60 3.15
N GLN A 69 17.54 -17.72 3.55
CA GLN A 69 17.21 -19.04 3.04
C GLN A 69 15.77 -19.45 3.38
N SER A 70 15.29 -19.17 4.59
CA SER A 70 13.91 -19.46 5.01
C SER A 70 12.86 -18.71 4.17
N ILE A 71 13.11 -17.42 3.91
CA ILE A 71 12.23 -16.59 3.06
C ILE A 71 12.25 -17.08 1.61
N VAL A 72 13.44 -17.34 1.06
CA VAL A 72 13.60 -17.85 -0.31
C VAL A 72 12.93 -19.21 -0.47
N ALA A 73 13.11 -20.12 0.49
CA ALA A 73 12.46 -21.44 0.48
C ALA A 73 10.92 -21.31 0.53
N SER A 74 10.40 -20.36 1.31
CA SER A 74 8.95 -20.08 1.37
C SER A 74 8.43 -19.58 0.02
N VAL A 75 9.16 -18.66 -0.63
CA VAL A 75 8.79 -18.15 -1.97
C VAL A 75 8.83 -19.27 -3.02
N ILE A 76 9.88 -20.09 -3.01
CA ILE A 76 10.03 -21.23 -3.93
C ILE A 76 8.89 -22.24 -3.74
N SER A 77 8.48 -22.52 -2.50
CA SER A 77 7.45 -23.53 -2.23
C SER A 77 6.06 -23.19 -2.79
N VAL A 78 5.77 -21.90 -3.03
CA VAL A 78 4.52 -21.44 -3.65
C VAL A 78 4.68 -21.05 -5.11
N THR A 79 5.90 -21.12 -5.66
CA THR A 79 6.20 -20.71 -7.03
C THR A 79 6.11 -21.91 -7.97
N PRO A 80 5.32 -21.84 -9.07
CA PRO A 80 5.30 -22.88 -10.08
C PRO A 80 6.68 -23.09 -10.72
N GLU A 81 7.05 -24.34 -11.00
CA GLU A 81 8.32 -24.76 -11.63
C GLU A 81 8.83 -23.83 -12.75
N PRO A 82 8.01 -23.42 -13.74
CA PRO A 82 8.46 -22.54 -14.82
C PRO A 82 8.92 -21.15 -14.37
N ALA A 83 8.51 -20.69 -13.19
CA ALA A 83 8.83 -19.38 -12.64
C ALA A 83 10.04 -19.40 -11.69
N LEU A 84 10.55 -20.58 -11.30
CA LEU A 84 11.68 -20.71 -10.37
C LEU A 84 12.97 -20.10 -10.94
N GLY A 85 13.25 -20.35 -12.22
CA GLY A 85 14.44 -19.78 -12.89
C GLY A 85 14.42 -18.25 -12.96
N LEU A 86 13.23 -17.64 -13.07
CA LEU A 86 13.09 -16.19 -13.05
C LEU A 86 13.36 -15.63 -11.66
N VAL A 87 12.86 -16.27 -10.60
CA VAL A 87 13.09 -15.83 -9.22
C VAL A 87 14.58 -15.89 -8.88
N ASP A 88 15.26 -16.97 -9.23
CA ASP A 88 16.69 -17.16 -8.92
C ASP A 88 17.57 -16.14 -9.66
N GLU A 89 17.26 -15.87 -10.93
CA GLU A 89 17.98 -14.85 -11.71
C GLU A 89 17.76 -13.43 -11.17
N GLN A 90 16.54 -13.09 -10.73
CA GLN A 90 16.28 -11.79 -10.12
C GLN A 90 16.99 -11.63 -8.77
N MET A 91 17.05 -12.70 -7.95
CA MET A 91 17.77 -12.68 -6.67
C MET A 91 19.27 -12.47 -6.87
N HIS A 92 19.88 -13.14 -7.85
CA HIS A 92 21.30 -12.93 -8.18
C HIS A 92 21.59 -11.51 -8.67
N ARG A 93 20.72 -10.92 -9.50
CA ARG A 93 20.87 -9.53 -9.95
C ARG A 93 20.84 -8.54 -8.79
N LEU A 94 19.92 -8.73 -7.83
CA LEU A 94 19.78 -7.84 -6.68
C LEU A 94 21.00 -7.84 -5.75
N VAL A 95 21.70 -8.97 -5.61
CA VAL A 95 22.93 -9.08 -4.81
C VAL A 95 24.11 -8.35 -5.46
N GLY A 96 24.14 -8.25 -6.80
CA GLY A 96 25.26 -7.66 -7.56
C GLY A 96 25.21 -6.14 -7.78
N SER A 97 24.04 -5.50 -7.70
CA SER A 97 23.83 -4.09 -8.09
C SER A 97 23.61 -3.11 -6.92
N THR A 98 24.16 -3.42 -5.75
CA THR A 98 23.69 -2.95 -4.43
C THR A 98 23.88 -1.45 -4.13
N GLU A 99 24.87 -0.75 -4.72
CA GLU A 99 25.26 0.58 -4.21
C GLU A 99 24.33 1.74 -4.61
N ALA A 100 23.76 1.74 -5.82
CA ALA A 100 22.92 2.86 -6.29
C ALA A 100 21.41 2.57 -6.25
N VAL A 101 21.00 1.30 -6.17
CA VAL A 101 19.60 0.88 -6.28
C VAL A 101 18.78 1.30 -5.07
N ALA A 102 19.33 1.21 -3.86
CA ALA A 102 18.62 1.52 -2.63
C ALA A 102 18.21 3.01 -2.51
N PRO A 103 19.11 4.00 -2.61
CA PRO A 103 18.72 5.41 -2.49
C PRO A 103 17.80 5.85 -3.64
N LEU A 104 18.02 5.37 -4.86
CA LEU A 104 17.18 5.70 -6.00
C LEU A 104 15.77 5.12 -5.88
N SER A 105 15.66 3.86 -5.42
CA SER A 105 14.38 3.23 -5.16
C SER A 105 13.63 3.91 -4.02
N LEU A 106 14.33 4.34 -2.96
CA LEU A 106 13.72 5.09 -1.86
C LEU A 106 13.12 6.42 -2.34
N LEU A 107 13.87 7.19 -3.14
CA LEU A 107 13.37 8.44 -3.71
C LEU A 107 12.20 8.20 -4.68
N GLY A 108 12.30 7.17 -5.52
CA GLY A 108 11.23 6.78 -6.44
C GLY A 108 9.96 6.39 -5.70
N PHE A 109 10.08 5.55 -4.67
CA PHE A 109 8.95 5.15 -3.83
C PHE A 109 8.30 6.35 -3.16
N LEU A 110 9.10 7.22 -2.52
CA LEU A 110 8.61 8.40 -1.81
C LEU A 110 7.85 9.33 -2.76
N TRP A 111 8.35 9.53 -3.97
CA TRP A 111 7.70 10.36 -4.98
C TRP A 111 6.35 9.80 -5.44
N LEU A 112 6.30 8.50 -5.71
CA LEU A 112 5.11 7.79 -6.21
C LEU A 112 4.04 7.68 -5.12
N ALA A 113 4.43 7.28 -3.91
CA ALA A 113 3.53 7.23 -2.75
C ALA A 113 2.95 8.61 -2.43
N SER A 114 3.78 9.67 -2.49
CA SER A 114 3.32 11.05 -2.35
C SER A 114 2.35 11.43 -3.46
N GLY A 115 2.51 10.90 -4.68
CA GLY A 115 1.56 11.03 -5.80
C GLY A 115 0.17 10.52 -5.43
N GLY A 116 0.10 9.28 -4.95
CA GLY A 116 -1.16 8.66 -4.52
C GLY A 116 -1.86 9.43 -3.40
N ILE A 117 -1.13 9.85 -2.36
CA ILE A 117 -1.71 10.64 -1.25
C ILE A 117 -2.15 12.03 -1.72
N HIS A 118 -1.39 12.66 -2.62
CA HIS A 118 -1.77 13.96 -3.17
C HIS A 118 -3.11 13.87 -3.93
N THR A 119 -3.28 12.84 -4.77
CA THR A 119 -4.55 12.59 -5.46
C THR A 119 -5.69 12.35 -4.47
N ALA A 120 -5.43 11.63 -3.36
CA ALA A 120 -6.42 11.44 -2.29
C ALA A 120 -6.88 12.76 -1.65
N ILE A 121 -5.91 13.62 -1.30
CA ILE A 121 -6.18 14.94 -0.70
C ILE A 121 -7.00 15.80 -1.66
N VAL A 122 -6.65 15.81 -2.94
CA VAL A 122 -7.37 16.56 -3.98
C VAL A 122 -8.80 16.01 -4.14
N ALA A 123 -8.99 14.69 -4.15
CA ALA A 123 -10.30 14.05 -4.24
C ALA A 123 -11.20 14.42 -3.06
N ILE A 124 -10.67 14.38 -1.83
CA ILE A 124 -11.44 14.76 -0.62
C ILE A 124 -11.79 16.24 -0.64
N GLN A 125 -10.84 17.11 -1.01
CA GLN A 125 -11.08 18.56 -1.06
C GLN A 125 -12.10 18.95 -2.14
N THR A 126 -12.02 18.33 -3.31
CA THR A 126 -12.99 18.56 -4.39
C THR A 126 -14.38 18.06 -4.00
N ALA A 127 -14.49 16.91 -3.32
CA ALA A 127 -15.75 16.40 -2.81
C ALA A 127 -16.38 17.29 -1.71
N GLN A 128 -15.58 17.89 -0.82
CA GLN A 128 -16.11 18.71 0.28
C GLN A 128 -16.36 20.18 -0.08
N ALA A 129 -15.47 20.79 -0.87
CA ALA A 129 -15.44 22.24 -1.07
C ALA A 129 -15.64 22.65 -2.54
N GLY A 130 -15.83 21.69 -3.45
CA GLY A 130 -15.97 21.93 -4.91
C GLY A 130 -14.67 22.39 -5.60
N ARG A 131 -13.60 22.67 -4.85
CA ARG A 131 -12.29 23.08 -5.38
C ARG A 131 -11.15 22.61 -4.50
N ALA A 132 -10.04 22.23 -5.13
CA ALA A 132 -8.81 21.91 -4.43
C ALA A 132 -8.07 23.19 -3.98
N ARG A 133 -7.34 23.09 -2.86
CA ARG A 133 -6.36 24.09 -2.43
C ARG A 133 -5.16 24.13 -3.39
N GLY A 134 -4.36 25.19 -3.31
CA GLY A 134 -3.18 25.36 -4.17
C GLY A 134 -2.24 24.14 -4.15
N TRP A 135 -1.75 23.76 -5.34
CA TRP A 135 -0.99 22.53 -5.59
C TRP A 135 0.16 22.29 -4.62
N PHE A 136 0.95 23.31 -4.32
CA PHE A 136 2.10 23.22 -3.41
C PHE A 136 1.72 22.79 -1.98
N ARG A 137 0.58 23.28 -1.45
CA ARG A 137 0.11 22.94 -0.10
C ARG A 137 -0.31 21.48 -0.03
N ASN A 138 -1.03 21.01 -1.06
CA ASN A 138 -1.49 19.64 -1.12
C ASN A 138 -0.33 18.65 -1.32
N ARG A 139 0.69 19.03 -2.12
CA ARG A 139 1.90 18.23 -2.30
C ARG A 139 2.74 18.15 -1.02
N ALA A 140 2.89 19.25 -0.29
CA ALA A 140 3.59 19.27 1.00
C ALA A 140 2.87 18.41 2.06
N LEU A 141 1.54 18.50 2.16
CA LEU A 141 0.76 17.64 3.05
C LEU A 141 0.88 16.16 2.69
N ALA A 142 0.83 15.84 1.39
CA ALA A 142 1.01 14.46 0.95
C ALA A 142 2.38 13.91 1.31
N LEU A 143 3.45 14.69 1.09
CA LEU A 143 4.81 14.32 1.45
C LEU A 143 4.94 14.13 2.97
N ALA A 144 4.40 15.07 3.77
CA ALA A 144 4.40 14.97 5.22
C ALA A 144 3.67 13.71 5.71
N PHE A 145 2.55 13.32 5.08
CA PHE A 145 1.83 12.10 5.40
C PHE A 145 2.64 10.83 5.11
N VAL A 146 3.30 10.75 3.95
CA VAL A 146 4.15 9.59 3.62
C VAL A 146 5.31 9.48 4.60
N VAL A 147 5.97 10.61 4.91
CA VAL A 147 7.09 10.63 5.87
C VAL A 147 6.61 10.23 7.27
N ALA A 148 5.49 10.78 7.73
CA ALA A 148 4.91 10.42 9.03
C ALA A 148 4.56 8.93 9.11
N LEU A 149 4.00 8.36 8.04
CA LEU A 149 3.68 6.93 7.98
C LEU A 149 4.94 6.07 8.02
N LEU A 150 5.98 6.43 7.27
CA LEU A 150 7.27 5.74 7.29
C LEU A 150 7.92 5.78 8.68
N LEU A 151 7.91 6.94 9.34
CA LEU A 151 8.42 7.07 10.70
C LEU A 151 7.59 6.26 11.71
N ALA A 152 6.26 6.24 11.56
CA ALA A 152 5.39 5.46 12.44
C ALA A 152 5.63 3.95 12.30
N VAL A 153 5.74 3.43 11.06
CA VAL A 153 6.00 2.00 10.81
C VAL A 153 7.41 1.62 11.29
N THR A 154 8.42 2.43 10.95
CA THR A 154 9.80 2.16 11.34
C THR A 154 9.96 2.25 12.86
N GLY A 155 9.41 3.30 13.47
CA GLY A 155 9.40 3.49 14.92
C GLY A 155 8.65 2.40 15.66
N SER A 156 7.49 1.95 15.15
CA SER A 156 6.77 0.81 15.74
C SER A 156 7.61 -0.47 15.67
N THR A 157 8.31 -0.70 14.56
CA THR A 157 9.13 -1.90 14.39
C THR A 157 10.35 -1.87 15.32
N THR A 158 11.05 -0.73 15.43
CA THR A 158 12.19 -0.59 16.34
C THR A 158 11.77 -0.70 17.80
N LEU A 159 10.63 -0.12 18.19
CA LEU A 159 10.07 -0.27 19.53
C LEU A 159 9.71 -1.74 19.83
N LEU A 160 9.11 -2.46 18.89
CA LEU A 160 8.82 -3.90 19.07
C LEU A 160 10.09 -4.72 19.25
N VAL A 161 11.15 -4.41 18.49
CA VAL A 161 12.44 -5.09 18.63
C VAL A 161 13.07 -4.78 19.99
N LEU A 162 13.09 -3.52 20.42
CA LEU A 162 13.65 -3.13 21.73
C LEU A 162 12.83 -3.68 22.91
N ALA A 163 11.51 -3.79 22.76
CA ALA A 163 10.63 -4.36 23.79
C ALA A 163 10.65 -5.90 23.83
N SER A 164 11.24 -6.56 22.81
CA SER A 164 11.26 -8.02 22.75
C SER A 164 12.23 -8.62 23.80
N PRO A 165 11.80 -9.64 24.55
CA PRO A 165 12.60 -10.26 25.63
C PRO A 165 13.87 -10.97 25.12
N THR A 166 14.02 -11.17 23.81
CA THR A 166 15.23 -11.71 23.19
C THR A 166 16.46 -10.81 23.41
N TRP A 167 16.29 -9.49 23.56
CA TRP A 167 17.40 -8.56 23.82
C TRP A 167 17.86 -8.54 25.28
N GLN A 168 17.03 -8.98 26.23
CA GLN A 168 17.39 -9.01 27.65
C GLN A 168 18.28 -10.19 28.03
N ASN A 169 18.33 -11.25 27.20
CA ASN A 169 19.17 -12.43 27.44
C ASN A 169 20.57 -12.33 26.81
N VAL A 170 20.87 -11.25 26.09
CA VAL A 170 22.14 -11.04 25.36
C VAL A 170 23.04 -10.00 26.05
N ILE A 171 22.51 -9.22 27.00
CA ILE A 171 23.24 -8.28 27.87
C ILE A 171 23.36 -8.93 29.25
#